data_AF-A0A376V9G8-F1
#
_entry.id   AF-A0A376V9G8-F1
#
_cell.length_a   1.000
_cell.length_b   1.000
_cell.length_c   1.000
_cell.angle_alpha   90.00
_cell.angle_beta   90.00
_cell.angle_gamma   90.00
#
_symmetry.space_group_name_H-M   'P 1'
#
loop_
_entity.id
_entity.type
_entity.pdbx_description
1 polymer ?
#
loop_
_entity_poly.entity_id
_entity_poly.type
_entity_poly.pdbx_seq_one_letter_code
_entity_poly.pdbx_strand_id
1 'polypeptide(L)'
;MTGSQVIDAEEDRHKLVVEYKDALQPADFYHNFKQRGIRSVQLIPHLEFDDRGDLTAASVTAELWGKFLIALFECWVRADISRISIELF
;
A
#
# COMPACT_ATOMS: atom_id res chain seq x y z
N MET A 1 18.07 -4.48 34.40
CA MET A 1 18.39 -4.81 32.99
C MET A 1 17.08 -5.02 32.26
N THR A 2 16.55 -3.98 31.63
CA THR A 2 15.36 -4.03 30.79
C THR A 2 15.79 -4.57 29.44
N GLY A 3 15.48 -5.84 29.18
CA GLY A 3 15.60 -6.44 27.86
C GLY A 3 14.71 -5.65 26.91
N SER A 4 15.35 -4.91 26.00
CA SER A 4 14.71 -4.32 24.84
C SER A 4 14.09 -5.47 24.05
N GLN A 5 12.77 -5.60 24.12
CA GLN A 5 12.06 -6.32 23.07
C GLN A 5 12.16 -5.43 21.83
N VAL A 6 13.17 -5.72 21.01
CA VAL A 6 13.08 -5.43 19.58
C VAL A 6 11.94 -6.31 19.11
N ILE A 7 10.74 -5.74 19.14
CA ILE A 7 9.57 -6.34 18.53
C ILE A 7 9.92 -6.35 17.04
N ASP A 8 10.08 -7.53 16.45
CA ASP A 8 10.45 -7.71 15.06
C ASP A 8 9.39 -7.06 14.16
N ALA A 9 9.55 -5.76 13.89
CA ALA A 9 8.62 -4.96 13.10
C ALA A 9 8.53 -5.43 11.64
N GLU A 10 9.46 -6.28 11.19
CA GLU A 10 9.42 -6.94 9.89
C GLU A 10 8.43 -8.10 9.82
N GLU A 11 8.10 -8.77 10.93
CA GLU A 11 7.26 -9.97 10.93
C GLU A 11 5.75 -9.65 10.81
N ASP A 12 5.34 -8.42 11.14
CA ASP A 12 3.94 -7.96 11.08
C ASP A 12 3.64 -7.03 9.89
N ARG A 13 4.49 -7.04 8.86
CA ARG A 13 4.29 -6.21 7.66
C ARG A 13 3.18 -6.79 6.78
N HIS A 14 2.11 -6.03 6.65
CA HIS A 14 0.92 -6.43 5.90
C HIS A 14 1.11 -6.16 4.42
N LYS A 15 0.98 -7.21 3.61
CA LYS A 15 0.96 -7.11 2.14
C LYS A 15 -0.45 -6.78 1.68
N LEU A 16 -0.64 -5.60 1.11
CA LEU A 16 -1.92 -5.16 0.58
C LEU A 16 -1.86 -5.14 -0.93
N VAL A 17 -2.70 -5.98 -1.56
CA VAL A 17 -2.92 -5.94 -2.99
C VAL A 17 -3.79 -4.72 -3.29
N VAL A 18 -3.35 -3.91 -4.26
CA VAL A 18 -4.09 -2.75 -4.76
C VAL A 18 -4.75 -3.15 -6.07
N GLU A 19 -6.08 -3.29 -6.05
CA GLU A 19 -6.84 -3.55 -7.26
C GLU A 19 -7.02 -2.27 -8.09
N TYR A 20 -7.43 -2.39 -9.36
CA TYR A 20 -7.72 -1.25 -10.22
C TYR A 20 -8.66 -0.23 -9.56
N LYS A 21 -9.74 -0.70 -8.90
CA LYS A 21 -10.70 0.16 -8.20
C LYS A 21 -10.08 0.92 -7.01
N ASP A 22 -9.16 0.27 -6.30
CA ASP A 22 -8.47 0.86 -5.15
C ASP A 22 -7.50 1.95 -5.60
N ALA A 23 -6.81 1.70 -6.71
CA ALA A 23 -5.89 2.66 -7.32
C ALA A 23 -6.59 3.94 -7.81
N LEU A 24 -7.88 3.86 -8.13
CA LEU A 24 -8.73 5.01 -8.46
C LEU A 24 -9.20 5.80 -7.21
N GLN A 25 -9.06 5.24 -6.01
CA GLN A 25 -9.55 5.82 -4.75
C GLN A 25 -8.47 5.77 -3.65
N PRO A 26 -7.30 6.42 -3.84
CA PRO A 26 -6.15 6.32 -2.94
C PRO A 26 -6.46 6.78 -1.50
N ALA A 27 -7.28 7.82 -1.33
CA ALA A 27 -7.66 8.33 -0.01
C ALA A 27 -8.52 7.31 0.76
N ASP A 28 -9.48 6.68 0.09
CA ASP A 28 -10.35 5.66 0.71
C ASP A 28 -9.54 4.40 1.01
N PHE A 29 -8.67 3.96 0.10
CA PHE A 29 -7.75 2.85 0.34
C PHE A 29 -6.88 3.09 1.58
N TYR A 30 -6.28 4.29 1.67
CA TYR A 30 -5.48 4.71 2.82
C TYR A 30 -6.28 4.68 4.12
N HIS A 31 -7.48 5.27 4.09
CA HIS A 31 -8.36 5.32 5.26
C HIS A 31 -8.74 3.93 5.75
N ASN A 32 -9.04 3.01 4.84
CA ASN A 32 -9.46 1.64 5.17
C ASN A 32 -8.38 0.86 5.94
N PHE A 33 -7.13 0.81 5.46
CA PHE A 33 -6.10 0.05 6.20
C PHE A 33 -5.73 0.74 7.52
N LYS A 34 -5.78 2.07 7.55
CA LYS A 34 -5.56 2.84 8.78
C LYS A 34 -6.63 2.53 9.83
N GLN A 35 -7.90 2.51 9.45
CA GLN A 35 -9.01 2.16 10.35
C GLN A 35 -8.91 0.73 10.89
N ARG A 36 -8.36 -0.20 10.09
CA ARG A 36 -8.07 -1.58 10.50
C ARG A 36 -6.90 -1.69 11.49
N GLY A 37 -6.23 -0.59 11.80
CA GLY A 37 -5.09 -0.55 12.73
C GLY A 37 -3.78 -1.03 12.11
N ILE A 38 -3.70 -1.17 10.78
CA ILE A 38 -2.50 -1.62 10.09
C ILE A 38 -1.46 -0.50 10.09
N ARG A 39 -0.26 -0.78 10.58
CA ARG A 39 0.82 0.21 10.77
C ARG A 39 2.11 -0.08 10.01
N SER A 40 2.24 -1.25 9.40
CA SER A 40 3.40 -1.63 8.58
C SER A 40 2.87 -2.25 7.29
N VAL A 41 3.09 -1.60 6.16
CA VAL A 41 2.43 -1.91 4.88
C VAL A 41 3.44 -2.08 3.75
N GLN A 42 3.27 -3.16 3.00
CA GLN A 42 3.83 -3.34 1.66
C GLN A 42 2.69 -3.30 0.64
N LEU A 43 2.78 -2.43 -0.36
CA LEU A 43 1.75 -2.29 -1.39
C LEU A 43 2.16 -3.07 -2.63
N ILE A 44 1.23 -3.83 -3.20
CA ILE A 44 1.47 -4.69 -4.36
C ILE A 44 0.40 -4.39 -5.41
N PRO A 45 0.74 -3.87 -6.60
CA PRO A 45 -0.25 -3.64 -7.64
C PRO A 45 -0.78 -4.98 -8.17
N HIS A 46 -2.09 -5.10 -8.34
CA HIS A 46 -2.68 -6.23 -9.03
C HIS A 46 -2.37 -6.16 -10.53
N LEU A 47 -1.82 -7.26 -11.07
CA LEU A 47 -1.54 -7.43 -12.49
C LEU A 47 -2.17 -8.75 -12.94
N GLU A 48 -2.84 -8.70 -14.08
CA GLU A 48 -3.45 -9.82 -14.75
C GLU A 48 -3.09 -9.76 -16.24
N PHE A 49 -2.73 -10.90 -16.81
CA PHE A 49 -2.36 -11.03 -18.20
C PHE A 49 -3.35 -11.95 -18.90
N ASP A 50 -3.72 -11.63 -20.13
CA ASP A 50 -4.52 -12.51 -20.97
C ASP A 50 -3.66 -13.65 -21.56
N ASP A 51 -4.28 -14.54 -22.35
CA ASP A 51 -3.60 -15.67 -22.99
C ASP A 51 -2.49 -15.26 -23.97
N ARG A 52 -2.43 -13.98 -24.37
CA ARG A 52 -1.41 -13.43 -25.26
C ARG A 52 -0.24 -12.82 -24.48
N GLY A 53 -0.37 -12.70 -23.16
CA GLY A 53 0.61 -12.05 -22.29
C GLY A 53 0.45 -10.53 -22.24
N ASP A 54 -0.69 -9.99 -22.72
CA ASP A 54 -1.00 -8.57 -22.62
C ASP A 54 -1.73 -8.28 -21.30
N LEU A 55 -1.47 -7.11 -20.69
CA LEU A 55 -2.16 -6.69 -19.46
C LEU A 55 -3.67 -6.54 -19.70
N THR A 56 -4.49 -7.15 -18.84
CA THR A 56 -5.94 -6.96 -18.87
C THR A 56 -6.34 -5.59 -18.31
N ALA A 57 -7.57 -5.17 -18.59
CA ALA A 57 -8.14 -3.93 -18.04
C ALA A 57 -8.34 -3.97 -16.51
N ALA A 58 -8.25 -5.15 -15.87
CA ALA A 58 -8.30 -5.26 -14.41
C ALA A 58 -6.96 -4.95 -13.74
N SER A 59 -5.87 -4.86 -14.52
CA SER A 59 -4.54 -4.56 -14.03
C SER A 59 -4.40 -3.10 -13.64
N VAL A 60 -3.61 -2.86 -12.59
CA VAL A 60 -3.11 -1.52 -12.29
C VAL A 60 -1.99 -1.19 -13.28
N THR A 61 -2.26 -0.29 -14.22
CA THR A 61 -1.24 0.18 -15.16
C THR A 61 -0.14 0.96 -14.44
N ALA A 62 1.06 1.04 -15.04
CA ALA A 62 2.17 1.79 -14.44
C ALA A 62 1.83 3.28 -14.20
N GLU A 63 1.08 3.90 -15.11
CA GLU A 63 0.63 5.29 -14.95
C GLU A 63 -0.35 5.45 -13.78
N LEU A 64 -1.34 4.55 -13.68
CA LEU A 64 -2.30 4.55 -12.58
C LEU A 64 -1.60 4.28 -11.24
N TRP A 65 -0.62 3.38 -11.22
CA TRP A 65 0.19 3.09 -10.06
C TRP A 65 0.95 4.32 -9.56
N GLY A 66 1.59 5.06 -10.47
CA GLY A 66 2.27 6.31 -10.12
C GLY A 66 1.33 7.36 -9.51
N LYS A 67 0.15 7.55 -10.12
CA LYS A 67 -0.88 8.46 -9.61
C LYS A 67 -1.38 8.05 -8.22
N PHE A 68 -1.63 6.75 -8.03
CA PHE A 68 -2.02 6.19 -6.74
C PHE A 68 -0.97 6.45 -5.66
N LEU A 69 0.30 6.13 -5.93
CA LEU A 69 1.38 6.30 -4.96
C LEU A 69 1.57 7.76 -4.53
N ILE A 70 1.52 8.70 -5.47
CA ILE A 70 1.62 10.14 -5.15
C ILE A 70 0.49 10.56 -4.22
N ALA A 71 -0.76 10.24 -4.57
CA ALA A 71 -1.92 10.62 -3.75
C ALA A 71 -1.89 9.93 -2.37
N LEU A 72 -1.48 8.66 -2.31
CA LEU A 72 -1.33 7.93 -1.06
C LEU A 72 -0.26 8.56 -0.16
N PHE A 73 0.89 8.93 -0.75
CA PHE A 73 1.97 9.64 -0.05
C PHE A 73 1.47 10.96 0.54
N GLU A 74 0.71 11.75 -0.22
CA GLU A 74 0.14 13.00 0.26
C GLU A 74 -0.80 12.82 1.47
N CYS A 75 -1.59 11.75 1.50
CA CYS A 75 -2.41 11.39 2.67
C CYS A 75 -1.53 11.02 3.87
N TRP A 76 -0.56 10.15 3.65
CA TRP A 76 0.30 9.59 4.69
C TRP A 76 1.23 10.64 5.33
N VAL A 77 1.93 11.42 4.50
CA VAL A 77 2.97 12.38 4.94
C VAL A 77 2.39 13.46 5.87
N ARG A 78 1.12 13.85 5.64
CA ARG A 78 0.46 14.92 6.40
C ARG A 78 0.02 14.48 7.79
N ALA A 79 -0.24 13.20 8.00
CA ALA A 79 -0.96 12.73 9.18
C ALA A 79 -0.21 11.68 10.00
N ASP A 80 0.58 10.80 9.37
CA ASP A 80 0.99 9.55 10.00
C ASP A 80 2.42 9.10 9.63
N ILE A 81 3.26 10.01 9.14
CA ILE A 81 4.67 9.73 8.78
C ILE A 81 5.47 9.04 9.90
N SER A 82 5.15 9.32 11.17
CA SER A 82 5.80 8.73 12.35
C SER A 82 5.03 7.55 12.97
N ARG A 83 3.90 7.15 12.38
CA ARG A 83 2.94 6.20 12.98
C ARG A 83 2.66 4.98 12.11
N ILE A 84 2.70 5.14 10.80
CA ILE A 84 2.48 4.09 9.81
C ILE A 84 3.72 4.04 8.93
N SER A 85 4.30 2.86 8.75
CA SER A 85 5.39 2.60 7.80
C SER A 85 4.82 2.05 6.50
N ILE A 86 5.21 2.62 5.37
CA ILE A 86 4.88 2.15 4.02
C ILE A 86 6.19 1.90 3.30
N GLU A 87 6.48 0.65 2.92
CA GLU A 87 7.81 0.23 2.44
C GLU A 87 8.39 1.05 1.27
N LEU A 88 7.54 1.65 0.45
CA LEU A 88 7.95 2.44 -0.71
C LEU A 88 8.40 3.88 -0.37
N PHE A 89 8.24 4.34 0.88
CA PHE A 89 8.53 5.70 1.33
C PHE A 89 9.41 5.72 2.58
#